data_AF-A0A0G3XDU3-F1
#
_entry.id   AF-A0A0G3XDU3-F1
#
_cell.length_a   1.000
_cell.length_b   1.000
_cell.length_c   1.000
_cell.angle_alpha   90.00
_cell.angle_beta   90.00
_cell.angle_gamma   90.00
#
_symmetry.space_group_name_H-M   'P 1'
#
loop_
_entity.id
_entity.type
_entity.pdbx_description
1 polymer ?
#
loop_
_entity_poly.entity_id
_entity_poly.type
_entity_poly.pdbx_seq_one_letter_code
_entity_poly.pdbx_strand_id
1 'polypeptide(L)' 'MTQPTLDAYTATGRAEGFIDATRDEQVEAWQYLHDTGLAYRLQGWFGRTAQSLIAEGVIHD' A
#
# COMPACT_ATOMS: atom_id res chain seq x y z
N MET A 1 -16.93 7.05 -13.33
CA MET A 1 -15.53 6.80 -13.71
C MET A 1 -15.10 5.56 -12.97
N THR A 2 -14.89 4.45 -13.66
CA THR A 2 -14.43 3.21 -13.03
C THR A 2 -12.93 3.37 -12.81
N GLN A 3 -12.48 3.48 -11.56
CA GLN A 3 -11.05 3.43 -11.27
C GLN A 3 -10.50 2.08 -11.75
N PRO A 4 -9.36 2.03 -12.46
CA PRO A 4 -8.72 0.77 -12.75
C PRO A 4 -8.38 0.07 -11.43
N THR A 5 -8.72 -1.22 -11.32
CA THR A 5 -8.36 -2.04 -10.16
C THR A 5 -6.84 -1.96 -9.95
N LEU A 6 -6.39 -1.54 -8.77
CA LEU A 6 -4.97 -1.49 -8.43
C LEU A 6 -4.30 -2.85 -8.73
N ASP A 7 -3.15 -2.81 -9.40
CA ASP A 7 -2.27 -3.96 -9.60
C ASP A 7 -1.04 -3.89 -8.67
N ALA A 8 -0.36 -5.01 -8.49
CA ALA A 8 0.77 -5.13 -7.59
C ALA A 8 1.92 -4.16 -7.90
N TYR A 9 2.21 -3.87 -9.17
CA TYR A 9 3.29 -2.96 -9.55
C TYR A 9 2.91 -1.52 -9.21
N THR A 10 1.71 -1.10 -9.60
CA THR A 10 1.21 0.25 -9.32
C THR A 10 1.07 0.49 -7.81
N ALA A 11 0.52 -0.48 -7.07
CA ALA A 11 0.40 -0.41 -5.61
C ALA A 11 1.77 -0.27 -4.93
N THR A 12 2.74 -1.11 -5.32
CA THR A 12 4.09 -1.05 -4.75
C THR A 12 4.74 0.30 -5.02
N GLY A 13 4.61 0.82 -6.25
CA GLY A 13 5.24 2.09 -6.61
C GLY A 13 4.62 3.31 -5.96
N ARG A 14 3.30 3.31 -5.76
CA ARG A 14 2.61 4.37 -5.02
C ARG A 14 2.96 4.32 -3.53
N ALA A 15 2.99 3.12 -2.94
CA ALA A 15 3.32 2.93 -1.53
C ALA A 15 4.77 3.32 -1.19
N GLU A 16 5.72 2.99 -2.07
CA GLU A 16 7.14 3.33 -1.91
C GLU A 16 7.48 4.77 -2.34
N GLY A 17 6.63 5.38 -3.17
CA GLY A 17 6.77 6.78 -3.61
C GLY A 17 7.60 6.96 -4.89
N PHE A 18 7.82 5.91 -5.68
CA PHE A 18 8.45 6.03 -7.01
C PHE A 18 7.44 6.24 -8.15
N ILE A 19 6.14 6.01 -7.88
CA ILE A 19 5.03 6.44 -8.72
C ILE A 19 4.34 7.59 -8.00
N ASP A 20 4.16 8.70 -8.71
CA ASP A 20 3.47 9.87 -8.16
C ASP A 20 2.03 9.52 -7.76
N ALA A 21 1.63 9.93 -6.57
CA ALA A 21 0.34 9.59 -5.97
C ALA A 21 -0.01 10.63 -4.91
N THR A 22 -1.29 10.99 -4.88
CA THR A 22 -1.87 11.76 -3.77
C THR A 22 -1.76 10.97 -2.46
N ARG A 23 -1.93 11.65 -1.32
CA ARG A 23 -1.92 10.97 -0.02
C ARG A 23 -2.95 9.84 0.05
N ASP A 24 -4.15 10.07 -0.47
CA ASP A 24 -5.23 9.08 -0.45
C ASP A 24 -4.88 7.86 -1.32
N GLU A 25 -4.30 8.06 -2.49
CA GLU A 25 -3.84 6.95 -3.35
C GLU A 25 -2.67 6.16 -2.74
N GLN A 26 -1.80 6.79 -1.95
CA GLN A 26 -0.77 6.09 -1.21
C GLN A 26 -1.39 5.22 -0.09
N VAL A 27 -2.38 5.75 0.62
CA VAL A 27 -3.12 4.99 1.64
C VAL A 27 -3.85 3.80 1.01
N GLU A 28 -4.53 3.99 -0.12
CA GLU A 28 -5.17 2.92 -0.88
C GLU A 28 -4.17 1.86 -1.33
N ALA A 29 -2.99 2.28 -1.80
CA ALA A 29 -1.93 1.36 -2.17
C ALA A 29 -1.42 0.53 -0.97
N TRP A 30 -1.20 1.16 0.18
CA TRP A 30 -0.81 0.46 1.40
C TRP A 30 -1.89 -0.53 1.87
N GLN A 31 -3.17 -0.17 1.78
CA GLN A 31 -4.28 -1.08 2.08
C GLN A 31 -4.28 -2.28 1.13
N TYR A 32 -4.13 -2.05 -0.17
CA TYR A 32 -4.05 -3.13 -1.17
C TYR A 32 -2.89 -4.09 -0.88
N LEU A 33 -1.71 -3.56 -0.53
CA LEU A 33 -0.54 -4.39 -0.21
C LEU A 33 -0.78 -5.24 1.06
N HIS A 34 -1.51 -4.70 2.03
CA HIS A 34 -1.93 -5.46 3.22
C HIS A 34 -2.97 -6.54 2.86
N ASP A 35 -4.07 -6.17 2.21
CA ASP A 35 -5.21 -7.05 1.87
C ASP A 35 -4.77 -8.26 1.03
N THR A 36 -3.84 -8.05 0.10
CA THR A 36 -3.30 -9.11 -0.77
C THR A 36 -2.19 -9.94 -0.12
N GLY A 37 -1.74 -9.53 1.07
CA GLY A 37 -0.58 -10.05 1.78
C GLY A 37 0.76 -9.75 1.09
N LEU A 38 0.78 -8.90 0.05
CA LEU A 38 1.98 -8.57 -0.70
C LEU A 38 3.00 -7.81 0.16
N ALA A 39 2.55 -6.93 1.07
CA ALA A 39 3.41 -6.22 2.01
C ALA A 39 4.33 -7.16 2.82
N TYR A 40 3.88 -8.39 3.08
CA TYR A 40 4.58 -9.38 3.89
C TYR A 40 5.44 -10.36 3.07
N ARG A 41 5.38 -10.28 1.74
CA ARG A 41 6.20 -11.06 0.81
C ARG A 41 7.33 -10.23 0.18
N LEU A 42 7.16 -8.92 0.13
CA LEU A 42 8.20 -7.97 -0.29
C LEU A 42 9.31 -7.85 0.77
N GLN A 43 10.38 -7.13 0.42
CA GLN A 43 11.48 -6.82 1.34
C GLN A 43 10.93 -6.26 2.67
N GLY A 44 11.57 -6.64 3.78
CA GLY A 44 10.97 -6.49 5.13
C GLY A 44 10.58 -5.08 5.56
N TRP A 45 11.01 -4.04 4.84
CA TRP A 45 10.51 -2.67 5.05
C TRP A 45 9.00 -2.57 4.84
N PHE A 46 8.44 -3.16 3.77
CA PHE A 46 7.00 -3.08 3.47
C PHE A 46 6.15 -3.64 4.60
N GLY A 47 6.50 -4.82 5.12
CA GLY A 47 5.77 -5.44 6.21
C GLY A 47 5.80 -4.61 7.49
N ARG A 48 6.96 -4.02 7.84
CA ARG A 48 7.06 -3.13 9.01
C ARG A 48 6.28 -1.84 8.84
N THR A 49 6.31 -1.25 7.65
CA THR A 49 5.56 -0.03 7.35
C THR A 49 4.06 -0.29 7.40
N ALA A 50 3.56 -1.36 6.79
CA ALA A 50 2.15 -1.74 6.87
C ALA A 50 1.69 -1.92 8.32
N GLN A 51 2.50 -2.59 9.16
CA GLN A 51 2.19 -2.73 10.59
C GLN A 51 2.17 -1.39 11.36
N SER A 52 3.07 -0.47 11.04
CA SER A 52 3.04 0.89 11.62
C SER A 52 1.77 1.64 11.22
N LEU A 53 1.39 1.57 9.94
CA LEU A 53 0.21 2.26 9.42
C LEU A 53 -1.10 1.71 10.00
N ILE A 54 -1.18 0.39 10.26
CA ILE A 54 -2.29 -0.22 11.00
C ILE A 54 -2.33 0.30 12.43
N ALA A 55 -1.19 0.33 13.12
CA ALA A 55 -1.11 0.83 14.49
C ALA A 55 -1.48 2.32 14.61
N GLU A 56 -1.19 3.10 13.57
CA GLU A 56 -1.54 4.52 13.46
C GLU A 56 -3.00 4.75 12.99
N GLY A 57 -3.71 3.70 12.57
CA GLY A 57 -5.09 3.79 12.06
C GLY A 57 -5.20 4.42 10.67
N VAL A 58 -4.11 4.43 9.90
CA VAL A 58 -4.07 4.96 8.52
C VAL A 58 -4.64 3.94 7.52
N ILE A 59 -4.42 2.65 7.78
CA ILE A 59 -5.03 1.52 7.06
C ILE A 59 -5.63 0.54 8.08
N HIS A 60 -6.47 -0.38 7.63
CA HIS A 60 -7.18 -1.36 8.45
C HIS A 60 -6.56 -2.77 8.32
N ASP A 61 -6.65 -3.55 9.41
CA ASP A 61 -6.29 -4.98 9.48
C ASP A 61 -7.42 -5.90 9.00
#